data_AF-A0A5E4QRD0-F1
#
_entry.id   AF-A0A5E4QRD0-F1
#
_cell.length_a   1.000
_cell.length_b   1.000
_cell.length_c   1.000
_cell.angle_alpha   90.00
_cell.angle_beta   90.00
_cell.angle_gamma   90.00
#
_symmetry.space_group_name_H-M   'P 1'
#
loop_
_entity.id
_entity.type
_entity.pdbx_description
1 polymer ?
#
loop_
_entity_poly.entity_id
_entity_poly.type
_entity_poly.pdbx_seq_one_letter_code
_entity_poly.pdbx_strand_id
1 'polypeptide(L)'
;MPLTTRQRSIHNKNGTKRSASIGKGKRPRKSSEGEYLVTNAPSDLRSISYPGGAVALALLIIARLISAYWGHIADCDETYNYWEPLHYLVYGSGLQTWEYSPIYAIRSYASLWLFAIPAKILSLFMTPVSVFYSLRAILAVLTACAELMFYKAVCHEFGVHVGRVWLCFTLPAAGCFASSAAMLPSAWSSALVSAALACWWRRRYVAAVAFTAATTLLSWPFTALLGIPIAIDIILIKRQYIDFVKWSVLSLIAILFPIVIVDSWYYGRLVIAPWNIVAYNIFTEHGPDLYGVEPWTYYFVNGFLNFNIVWVLSLSCPLLLVSCHAISSRSTSRAPFCCPYWLSLAPLVLWLMVFMLQPHKEER
;
A
#
# COMPACT_ATOMS: atom_id res chain seq x y z
N MET A 1 -55.36 -46.90 1.27
CA MET A 1 -54.47 -47.87 1.95
C MET A 1 -53.04 -47.35 1.90
N PRO A 2 -52.49 -46.83 3.00
CA PRO A 2 -51.06 -46.65 3.19
C PRO A 2 -50.45 -47.90 3.87
N LEU A 3 -49.19 -48.21 3.59
CA LEU A 3 -48.43 -49.23 4.32
C LEU A 3 -47.21 -48.57 4.98
N THR A 4 -47.26 -48.52 6.31
CA THR A 4 -46.12 -48.35 7.21
C THR A 4 -45.76 -49.68 7.84
N THR A 5 -44.55 -49.73 8.42
CA THR A 5 -44.09 -50.56 9.56
C THR A 5 -43.02 -51.60 9.22
N ARG A 6 -41.81 -51.39 9.75
CA ARG A 6 -41.08 -52.47 10.44
C ARG A 6 -40.18 -51.91 11.54
N GLN A 7 -40.35 -52.47 12.72
CA GLN A 7 -39.69 -52.13 13.99
C GLN A 7 -38.97 -53.39 14.53
N ARG A 8 -38.04 -53.16 15.48
CA ARG A 8 -37.33 -54.10 16.39
C ARG A 8 -36.01 -54.69 15.85
N SER A 9 -34.95 -54.93 16.62
CA SER A 9 -34.53 -54.63 18.02
C SER A 9 -33.23 -55.43 18.24
N ILE A 10 -32.15 -54.88 18.81
CA ILE A 10 -31.20 -55.66 19.64
C ILE A 10 -30.72 -54.81 20.83
N HIS A 11 -30.75 -55.43 21.99
CA HIS A 11 -30.41 -54.94 23.33
C HIS A 11 -29.03 -55.48 23.72
N ASN A 12 -28.22 -54.74 24.49
CA ASN A 12 -27.44 -55.37 25.57
C ASN A 12 -27.11 -54.41 26.72
N LYS A 13 -27.08 -55.02 27.91
CA LYS A 13 -27.06 -54.53 29.28
C LYS A 13 -25.67 -54.07 29.73
N ASN A 14 -25.62 -53.04 30.56
CA ASN A 14 -25.01 -53.08 31.90
C ASN A 14 -25.14 -51.70 32.57
N GLY A 15 -25.67 -51.71 33.81
CA GLY A 15 -25.99 -50.51 34.57
C GLY A 15 -24.76 -49.79 35.11
N THR A 16 -24.85 -48.47 35.15
CA THR A 16 -24.38 -47.62 36.26
C THR A 16 -24.81 -46.18 35.99
N LYS A 17 -25.53 -45.58 36.95
CA LYS A 17 -25.83 -44.15 36.96
C LYS A 17 -24.51 -43.38 36.93
N ARG A 18 -24.30 -42.50 35.94
CA ARG A 18 -23.29 -41.44 36.03
C ARG A 18 -23.96 -40.08 36.00
N SER A 19 -23.67 -39.37 37.07
CA SER A 19 -24.02 -38.01 37.44
C SER A 19 -23.80 -37.01 36.32
N ALA A 20 -24.66 -35.97 36.33
CA ALA A 20 -24.39 -34.71 35.67
C ALA A 20 -23.05 -34.16 36.16
N SER A 21 -22.05 -34.14 35.28
CA SER A 21 -20.83 -33.36 35.48
C SER A 21 -20.84 -32.19 34.50
N ILE A 22 -20.97 -31.01 35.09
CA ILE A 22 -20.76 -29.72 34.45
C ILE A 22 -19.29 -29.68 34.03
N GLY A 23 -19.03 -29.99 32.76
CA GLY A 23 -17.71 -29.93 32.13
C GLY A 23 -17.39 -28.51 31.70
N LYS A 24 -16.44 -27.90 32.39
CA LYS A 24 -15.83 -26.58 32.17
C LYS A 24 -15.74 -26.18 30.69
N GLY A 25 -16.20 -24.96 30.39
CA GLY A 25 -16.16 -24.34 29.07
C GLY A 25 -14.77 -24.38 28.44
N LYS A 26 -14.66 -25.08 27.30
CA LYS A 26 -13.55 -24.89 26.37
C LYS A 26 -13.71 -23.49 25.76
N ARG A 27 -12.78 -22.59 26.08
CA ARG A 27 -12.59 -21.32 25.34
C ARG A 27 -12.50 -21.65 23.85
N PRO A 28 -13.17 -20.89 22.96
CA PRO A 28 -13.03 -21.11 21.53
C PRO A 28 -11.56 -20.89 21.16
N ARG A 29 -10.95 -21.92 20.58
CA ARG A 29 -9.61 -21.86 19.99
C ARG A 29 -9.67 -20.73 18.96
N LYS A 30 -8.87 -19.66 19.12
CA LYS A 30 -8.68 -18.64 18.08
C LYS A 30 -8.21 -19.40 16.84
N SER A 31 -9.10 -19.59 15.87
CA SER A 31 -8.71 -20.09 14.56
C SER A 31 -7.67 -19.13 14.01
N SER A 32 -6.55 -19.67 13.55
CA SER A 32 -5.52 -18.83 12.91
C SER A 32 -6.13 -18.22 11.65
N GLU A 33 -5.75 -16.99 11.28
CA GLU A 33 -6.32 -16.30 10.11
C GLU A 33 -6.21 -17.12 8.80
N GLY A 34 -5.29 -18.08 8.73
CA GLY A 34 -5.18 -19.04 7.62
C GLY A 34 -6.30 -20.06 7.55
N GLU A 35 -6.99 -20.37 8.64
CA GLU A 35 -8.06 -21.37 8.71
C GLU A 35 -9.35 -20.86 8.05
N TYR A 36 -9.66 -19.56 8.19
CA TYR A 36 -10.81 -18.92 7.53
C TYR A 36 -10.63 -18.74 6.01
N LEU A 37 -9.40 -18.54 5.53
CA LEU A 37 -9.08 -18.48 4.10
C LEU A 37 -9.25 -19.85 3.41
N VAL A 38 -9.13 -20.94 4.16
CA VAL A 38 -9.15 -22.33 3.65
C VAL A 38 -10.57 -22.92 3.63
N THR A 39 -11.51 -22.44 4.45
CA THR A 39 -12.81 -23.09 4.65
C THR A 39 -13.80 -22.91 3.50
N ASN A 40 -13.70 -21.84 2.70
CA ASN A 40 -14.64 -21.56 1.60
C ASN A 40 -14.16 -21.98 0.21
N ALA A 41 -12.94 -22.51 0.09
CA ALA A 41 -12.45 -23.06 -1.18
C ALA A 41 -13.04 -24.47 -1.41
N PRO A 42 -13.47 -24.81 -2.64
CA PRO A 42 -13.78 -26.18 -3.05
C PRO A 42 -12.71 -27.17 -2.56
N SER A 43 -13.11 -28.37 -2.15
CA SER A 43 -12.23 -29.39 -1.56
C SER A 43 -10.97 -29.68 -2.38
N ASP A 44 -11.07 -29.56 -3.71
CA ASP A 44 -10.00 -29.85 -4.67
C ASP A 44 -8.89 -28.78 -4.69
N LEU A 45 -9.17 -27.58 -4.16
CA LEU A 45 -8.22 -26.47 -4.06
C LEU A 45 -7.47 -26.44 -2.71
N ARG A 46 -7.85 -27.31 -1.76
CA ARG A 46 -7.22 -27.41 -0.43
C ARG A 46 -5.84 -28.09 -0.46
N SER A 47 -5.51 -28.77 -1.55
CA SER A 47 -4.25 -29.52 -1.74
C SER A 47 -3.13 -28.70 -2.38
N ILE A 48 -3.39 -27.45 -2.78
CA ILE A 48 -2.43 -26.63 -3.51
C ILE A 48 -1.63 -25.75 -2.54
N SER A 49 -0.34 -26.04 -2.39
CA SER A 49 0.61 -25.23 -1.63
C SER A 49 0.62 -23.77 -2.15
N TYR A 50 0.40 -22.81 -1.25
CA TYR A 50 0.61 -21.39 -1.51
C TYR A 50 1.76 -20.87 -0.66
N PRO A 51 2.53 -19.88 -1.13
CA PRO A 51 3.59 -19.31 -0.32
C PRO A 51 2.98 -18.68 0.94
N GLY A 52 3.24 -19.32 2.08
CA GLY A 52 2.88 -18.79 3.38
C GLY A 52 3.52 -17.43 3.61
N GLY A 53 3.00 -16.67 4.58
CA GLY A 53 3.45 -15.28 4.80
C GLY A 53 4.95 -15.14 5.02
N ALA A 54 5.61 -16.12 5.64
CA ALA A 54 7.07 -16.11 5.84
C ALA A 54 7.84 -16.29 4.52
N VAL A 55 7.40 -17.21 3.66
CA VAL A 55 8.02 -17.45 2.35
C VAL A 55 7.83 -16.24 1.44
N ALA A 56 6.61 -15.69 1.40
CA ALA A 56 6.33 -14.49 0.62
C ALA A 56 7.19 -13.31 1.09
N LEU A 57 7.33 -13.10 2.40
CA LEU A 57 8.18 -12.05 2.94
C LEU A 57 9.66 -12.25 2.59
N ALA A 58 10.17 -13.47 2.71
CA ALA A 58 11.55 -13.77 2.36
C ALA A 58 11.83 -13.49 0.88
N LEU A 59 10.93 -13.91 -0.02
CA LEU A 59 11.05 -13.64 -1.45
C LEU A 59 11.04 -12.14 -1.76
N LEU A 60 10.11 -11.39 -1.14
CA LEU A 60 10.04 -9.94 -1.29
C LEU A 60 11.32 -9.29 -0.76
N ILE A 61 11.72 -9.55 0.49
CA ILE A 61 12.94 -8.97 1.07
C ILE A 61 14.16 -9.24 0.19
N ILE A 62 14.35 -10.47 -0.29
CA ILE A 62 15.47 -10.80 -1.18
C ILE A 62 15.41 -9.94 -2.45
N ALA A 63 14.28 -9.92 -3.15
CA ALA A 63 14.13 -9.13 -4.38
C ALA A 63 14.35 -7.62 -4.15
N ARG A 64 13.85 -7.08 -3.05
CA ARG A 64 13.95 -5.65 -2.71
C ARG A 64 15.36 -5.26 -2.24
N LEU A 65 16.07 -6.13 -1.52
CA LEU A 65 17.47 -5.91 -1.13
C LEU A 65 18.43 -5.99 -2.33
N ILE A 66 18.14 -6.86 -3.31
CA ILE A 66 18.85 -6.89 -4.60
C ILE A 66 18.73 -5.50 -5.26
N SER A 67 17.54 -4.90 -5.25
CA SER A 67 17.34 -3.52 -5.73
C SER A 67 18.12 -2.48 -4.92
N ALA A 68 18.14 -2.58 -3.60
CA ALA A 68 18.90 -1.63 -2.77
C ALA A 68 20.39 -1.59 -3.12
N TYR A 69 20.97 -2.74 -3.48
CA TYR A 69 22.39 -2.87 -3.77
C TYR A 69 22.74 -2.62 -5.24
N TRP A 70 21.99 -3.22 -6.18
CA TRP A 70 22.29 -3.15 -7.63
C TRP A 70 21.43 -2.13 -8.41
N GLY A 71 20.36 -1.61 -7.81
CA GLY A 71 19.53 -0.59 -8.43
C GLY A 71 20.30 0.72 -8.58
N HIS A 72 20.34 1.25 -9.80
CA HIS A 72 20.87 2.58 -10.07
C HIS A 72 19.85 3.66 -9.69
N ILE A 73 20.32 4.86 -9.39
CA ILE A 73 19.44 6.04 -9.24
C ILE A 73 19.12 6.55 -10.64
N ALA A 74 17.85 6.44 -11.04
CA ALA A 74 17.38 6.86 -12.36
C ALA A 74 16.92 8.32 -12.40
N ASP A 75 16.46 8.84 -11.25
CA ASP A 75 15.86 10.16 -11.13
C ASP A 75 16.84 11.16 -10.48
N CYS A 76 16.99 12.32 -11.09
CA CYS A 76 17.80 13.40 -10.54
C CYS A 76 17.21 13.97 -9.25
N ASP A 77 15.88 13.93 -9.08
CA ASP A 77 15.22 14.38 -7.85
C ASP A 77 15.67 13.54 -6.65
N GLU A 78 15.83 12.22 -6.82
CA GLU A 78 16.29 11.36 -5.73
C GLU A 78 17.65 11.86 -5.20
N THR A 79 18.55 12.23 -6.10
CA THR A 79 19.89 12.71 -5.73
C THR A 79 19.83 14.11 -5.14
N TYR A 80 19.33 15.10 -5.88
CA TYR A 80 19.48 16.51 -5.52
C TYR A 80 18.40 17.02 -4.56
N ASN A 81 17.20 16.43 -4.57
CA ASN A 81 16.11 16.83 -3.69
C ASN A 81 16.04 15.99 -2.40
N TYR A 82 16.72 14.84 -2.32
CA TYR A 82 16.68 13.98 -1.14
C TYR A 82 18.07 13.59 -0.61
N TRP A 83 18.93 12.93 -1.40
CA TRP A 83 20.24 12.46 -0.91
C TRP A 83 21.19 13.61 -0.52
N GLU A 84 21.28 14.65 -1.33
CA GLU A 84 22.13 15.82 -1.08
C GLU A 84 21.65 16.64 0.14
N PRO A 85 20.36 17.01 0.26
CA PRO A 85 19.83 17.65 1.47
C PRO A 85 19.97 16.79 2.73
N LEU A 86 19.82 15.46 2.61
CA LEU A 86 20.04 14.54 3.72
C LEU A 86 21.51 14.57 4.16
N HIS A 87 22.44 14.54 3.20
CA HIS A 87 23.86 14.64 3.48
C HIS A 87 24.18 15.97 4.18
N TYR A 88 23.56 17.07 3.76
CA TYR A 88 23.66 18.38 4.42
C TYR A 88 23.22 18.32 5.89
N LEU A 89 22.06 17.72 6.19
CA LEU A 89 21.57 17.58 7.57
C LEU A 89 22.47 16.70 8.45
N VAL A 90 23.05 15.65 7.87
CA VAL A 90 23.83 14.65 8.62
C VAL A 90 25.29 15.09 8.81
N TYR A 91 25.92 15.65 7.78
CA TYR A 91 27.36 15.93 7.74
C TYR A 91 27.71 17.42 7.69
N GLY A 92 26.72 18.31 7.49
CA GLY A 92 26.96 19.74 7.34
C GLY A 92 27.51 20.15 5.97
N SER A 93 27.53 19.23 5.01
CA SER A 93 27.94 19.45 3.62
C SER A 93 26.96 18.78 2.68
N GLY A 94 26.72 19.33 1.50
CA GLY A 94 25.73 18.81 0.55
C GLY A 94 24.96 19.94 -0.10
N LEU A 95 24.27 19.63 -1.20
CA LEU A 95 23.51 20.60 -1.98
C LEU A 95 22.06 20.70 -1.50
N GLN A 96 21.46 21.86 -1.73
CA GLN A 96 20.03 22.11 -1.56
C GLN A 96 19.54 22.79 -2.83
N THR A 97 18.44 22.28 -3.39
CA THR A 97 17.79 22.89 -4.55
C THR A 97 17.02 24.15 -4.15
N TRP A 98 16.56 24.89 -5.15
CA TRP A 98 15.67 26.05 -4.95
C TRP A 98 14.35 25.67 -4.25
N GLU A 99 13.96 24.40 -4.29
CA GLU A 99 12.74 23.89 -3.65
C GLU A 99 12.79 23.91 -2.12
N TYR A 100 14.02 23.89 -1.58
CA TYR A 100 14.35 24.11 -0.17
C TYR A 100 14.66 25.59 0.14
N SER A 101 14.47 26.51 -0.80
CA SER A 101 14.57 27.94 -0.52
C SER A 101 13.38 28.37 0.34
N PRO A 102 13.57 29.22 1.38
CA PRO A 102 12.48 29.80 2.15
C PRO A 102 11.43 30.54 1.31
N ILE A 103 11.78 31.01 0.11
CA ILE A 103 10.85 31.68 -0.81
C ILE A 103 9.76 30.72 -1.29
N TYR A 104 10.14 29.51 -1.72
CA TYR A 104 9.22 28.51 -2.26
C TYR A 104 8.74 27.54 -1.17
N ALA A 105 9.68 26.97 -0.41
CA ALA A 105 9.42 26.05 0.70
C ALA A 105 8.42 24.93 0.33
N ILE A 106 8.69 24.24 -0.79
CA ILE A 106 7.81 23.21 -1.35
C ILE A 106 8.25 21.78 -0.95
N ARG A 107 9.47 21.61 -0.43
CA ARG A 107 9.93 20.35 0.18
C ARG A 107 9.90 20.42 1.69
N SER A 108 9.52 19.32 2.34
CA SER A 108 9.46 19.26 3.80
C SER A 108 10.78 18.74 4.38
N TYR A 109 11.37 19.51 5.30
CA TYR A 109 12.50 19.03 6.11
C TYR A 109 12.04 17.97 7.11
N ALA A 110 10.80 18.04 7.60
CA ALA A 110 10.24 17.05 8.51
C ALA A 110 10.27 15.63 7.91
N SER A 111 9.89 15.50 6.63
CA SER A 111 9.93 14.23 5.91
C SER A 111 11.37 13.73 5.72
N LEU A 112 12.30 14.64 5.45
CA LEU A 112 13.73 14.32 5.32
C LEU A 112 14.33 13.84 6.65
N TRP A 113 13.87 14.38 7.78
CA TRP A 113 14.30 13.98 9.11
C TRP A 113 13.95 12.53 9.46
N LEU A 114 12.92 11.94 8.86
CA LEU A 114 12.63 10.50 8.99
C LEU A 114 13.82 9.64 8.53
N PHE A 115 14.59 10.12 7.56
CA PHE A 115 15.80 9.47 7.07
C PHE A 115 17.05 10.01 7.79
N ALA A 116 17.09 11.29 8.15
CA ALA A 116 18.24 11.89 8.82
C ALA A 116 18.49 11.32 10.22
N ILE A 117 17.45 10.97 10.99
CA ILE A 117 17.61 10.34 12.31
C ILE A 117 18.39 9.00 12.19
N PRO A 118 17.93 8.00 11.43
CA PRO A 118 18.68 6.75 11.28
C PRO A 118 20.03 6.98 10.61
N ALA A 119 20.14 7.90 9.63
CA ALA A 119 21.41 8.23 9.00
C ALA A 119 22.44 8.77 10.00
N LYS A 120 22.04 9.68 10.89
CA LYS A 120 22.90 10.27 11.91
C LYS A 120 23.39 9.22 12.89
N ILE A 121 22.50 8.33 13.33
CA ILE A 121 22.86 7.21 14.22
C ILE A 121 23.88 6.29 13.53
N LEU A 122 23.64 5.91 12.26
CA LEU A 122 24.55 5.05 11.51
C LEU A 122 25.89 5.74 11.22
N SER A 123 25.90 7.05 10.99
CA SER A 123 27.11 7.84 10.72
C SER A 123 28.12 7.84 11.87
N LEU A 124 27.71 7.48 13.09
CA LEU A 124 28.61 7.34 14.24
C LEU A 124 29.59 6.17 14.09
N PHE A 125 29.24 5.15 13.29
CA PHE A 125 30.01 3.91 13.17
C PHE A 125 30.30 3.51 11.72
N MET A 126 29.75 4.22 10.73
CA MET A 126 29.82 3.86 9.31
C MET A 126 30.29 5.03 8.45
N THR A 127 30.93 4.71 7.32
CA THR A 127 31.28 5.70 6.29
C THR A 127 30.02 6.19 5.56
N PRO A 128 30.04 7.38 4.93
CA PRO A 128 28.87 7.92 4.21
C PRO A 128 28.30 6.96 3.15
N VAL A 129 29.16 6.25 2.43
CA VAL A 129 28.76 5.23 1.43
C VAL A 129 28.01 4.07 2.10
N SER A 130 28.49 3.58 3.24
CA SER A 130 27.81 2.53 3.99
C SER A 130 26.48 3.00 4.57
N VAL A 131 26.37 4.27 4.99
CA VAL A 131 25.09 4.86 5.44
C VAL A 131 24.09 4.92 4.30
N PHE A 132 24.51 5.33 3.11
CA PHE A 132 23.68 5.36 1.90
C PHE A 132 23.07 3.99 1.58
N TYR A 133 23.91 2.95 1.47
CA TYR A 133 23.41 1.59 1.22
C TYR A 133 22.55 1.05 2.37
N SER A 134 22.86 1.41 3.62
CA SER A 134 22.07 0.99 4.79
C SER A 134 20.67 1.59 4.75
N LEU A 135 20.52 2.87 4.39
CA LEU A 135 19.22 3.51 4.23
C LEU A 135 18.41 2.91 3.09
N ARG A 136 19.05 2.63 1.94
CA ARG A 136 18.42 1.93 0.82
C ARG A 136 17.92 0.55 1.24
N ALA A 137 18.69 -0.18 2.04
CA ALA A 137 18.27 -1.47 2.59
C ALA A 137 17.07 -1.35 3.56
N ILE A 138 17.06 -0.33 4.43
CA ILE A 138 15.92 -0.04 5.32
C ILE A 138 14.66 0.24 4.49
N LEU A 139 14.76 1.11 3.47
CA LEU A 139 13.65 1.42 2.55
C LEU A 139 13.13 0.14 1.86
N ALA A 140 14.03 -0.67 1.31
CA ALA A 140 13.68 -1.94 0.67
C ALA A 140 12.93 -2.90 1.61
N VAL A 141 13.35 -3.00 2.87
CA VAL A 141 12.69 -3.83 3.88
C VAL A 141 11.31 -3.28 4.24
N LEU A 142 11.18 -1.96 4.40
CA LEU A 142 9.88 -1.31 4.68
C LEU A 142 8.91 -1.51 3.50
N THR A 143 9.38 -1.36 2.27
CA THR A 143 8.61 -1.65 1.05
C THR A 143 8.18 -3.11 1.01
N ALA A 144 9.08 -4.06 1.28
CA ALA A 144 8.76 -5.49 1.32
C ALA A 144 7.70 -5.82 2.41
N CYS A 145 7.75 -5.14 3.56
CA CYS A 145 6.74 -5.28 4.61
C CYS A 145 5.37 -4.80 4.16
N ALA A 146 5.30 -3.64 3.49
CA ALA A 146 4.07 -3.10 2.95
C ALA A 146 3.49 -3.99 1.82
N GLU A 147 4.34 -4.48 0.94
CA GLU A 147 3.98 -5.46 -0.09
C GLU A 147 3.48 -6.77 0.50
N LEU A 148 4.04 -7.25 1.62
CA LEU A 148 3.51 -8.42 2.32
C LEU A 148 2.10 -8.16 2.88
N MET A 149 1.88 -6.98 3.46
CA MET A 149 0.55 -6.58 3.93
C MET A 149 -0.44 -6.61 2.77
N PHE A 150 -0.05 -6.07 1.63
CA PHE A 150 -0.85 -6.05 0.41
C PHE A 150 -1.10 -7.47 -0.14
N TYR A 151 -0.08 -8.32 -0.24
CA TYR A 151 -0.22 -9.73 -0.62
C TYR A 151 -1.26 -10.46 0.23
N LYS A 152 -1.17 -10.32 1.56
CA LYS A 152 -2.14 -10.94 2.48
C LYS A 152 -3.55 -10.38 2.29
N ALA A 153 -3.67 -9.08 2.00
CA ALA A 153 -4.94 -8.45 1.71
C ALA A 153 -5.53 -8.92 0.38
N VAL A 154 -4.72 -9.07 -0.68
CA VAL A 154 -5.15 -9.63 -1.97
C VAL A 154 -5.66 -11.06 -1.79
N CYS A 155 -4.93 -11.90 -1.04
CA CYS A 155 -5.36 -13.26 -0.71
C CYS A 155 -6.71 -13.29 0.01
N HIS A 156 -6.96 -12.33 0.91
CA HIS A 156 -8.22 -12.20 1.64
C HIS A 156 -9.38 -11.68 0.77
N GLU A 157 -9.08 -10.73 -0.10
CA GLU A 157 -10.09 -9.95 -0.81
C GLU A 157 -10.48 -10.60 -2.14
N PHE A 158 -9.52 -11.23 -2.83
CA PHE A 158 -9.70 -11.84 -4.16
C PHE A 158 -9.37 -13.34 -4.21
N GLY A 159 -8.84 -13.90 -3.11
CA GLY A 159 -8.49 -15.30 -3.01
C GLY A 159 -7.00 -15.57 -3.22
N VAL A 160 -6.56 -16.73 -2.72
CA VAL A 160 -5.14 -17.12 -2.65
C VAL A 160 -4.49 -17.23 -4.03
N HIS A 161 -5.23 -17.67 -5.06
CA HIS A 161 -4.69 -17.77 -6.42
C HIS A 161 -4.33 -16.42 -7.02
N VAL A 162 -5.17 -15.40 -6.79
CA VAL A 162 -4.90 -14.04 -7.26
C VAL A 162 -3.68 -13.48 -6.54
N GLY A 163 -3.56 -13.71 -5.23
CA GLY A 163 -2.37 -13.32 -4.47
C GLY A 163 -1.08 -13.96 -4.98
N ARG A 164 -1.11 -15.26 -5.32
CA ARG A 164 0.05 -15.95 -5.89
C ARG A 164 0.47 -15.35 -7.23
N VAL A 165 -0.48 -15.11 -8.12
CA VAL A 165 -0.23 -14.49 -9.43
C VAL A 165 0.35 -13.08 -9.25
N TRP A 166 -0.21 -12.30 -8.33
CA TRP A 166 0.31 -10.97 -7.97
C TRP A 166 1.76 -11.04 -7.49
N LEU A 167 2.10 -11.99 -6.62
CA LEU A 167 3.46 -12.17 -6.13
C LEU A 167 4.43 -12.54 -7.25
N CYS A 168 4.03 -13.47 -8.14
CA CYS A 168 4.84 -13.87 -9.29
C CYS A 168 5.12 -12.71 -10.26
N PHE A 169 4.16 -11.79 -10.44
CA PHE A 169 4.35 -10.63 -11.32
C PHE A 169 5.08 -9.47 -10.67
N THR A 170 4.92 -9.28 -9.36
CA THR A 170 5.50 -8.14 -8.62
C THR A 170 7.00 -8.32 -8.33
N LEU A 171 7.45 -9.56 -8.13
CA LEU A 171 8.86 -9.87 -7.87
C LEU A 171 9.81 -9.42 -9.00
N PRO A 172 9.55 -9.75 -10.28
CA PRO A 172 10.40 -9.33 -11.41
C PRO A 172 9.98 -7.99 -12.04
N ALA A 173 8.92 -7.34 -11.55
CA ALA A 173 8.46 -6.07 -12.13
C ALA A 173 9.56 -5.00 -12.01
N ALA A 174 9.95 -4.41 -13.15
CA ALA A 174 11.01 -3.41 -13.21
C ALA A 174 10.65 -2.16 -12.40
N GLY A 175 9.39 -1.71 -12.45
CA GLY A 175 8.94 -0.57 -11.67
C GLY A 175 8.99 -0.80 -10.17
N CYS A 176 8.54 -1.97 -9.72
CA CYS A 176 8.67 -2.35 -8.31
C CYS A 176 10.15 -2.42 -7.93
N PHE A 177 11.00 -3.02 -8.77
CA PHE A 177 12.44 -3.08 -8.52
C PHE A 177 13.05 -1.68 -8.36
N ALA A 178 12.78 -0.75 -9.28
CA ALA A 178 13.30 0.62 -9.21
C ALA A 178 12.80 1.38 -7.97
N SER A 179 11.51 1.29 -7.65
CA SER A 179 10.91 2.05 -6.55
C SER A 179 11.21 1.49 -5.15
N SER A 180 11.74 0.27 -5.04
CA SER A 180 11.84 -0.44 -3.76
C SER A 180 12.69 0.27 -2.71
N ALA A 181 13.83 0.78 -3.16
CA ALA A 181 14.90 1.34 -2.34
C ALA A 181 15.16 2.82 -2.62
N ALA A 182 14.34 3.43 -3.48
CA ALA A 182 14.47 4.82 -3.88
C ALA A 182 13.97 5.75 -2.76
N MET A 183 14.73 6.80 -2.47
CA MET A 183 14.36 7.83 -1.48
C MET A 183 13.52 8.95 -2.14
N LEU A 184 12.52 8.56 -2.94
CA LEU A 184 11.61 9.47 -3.64
C LEU A 184 10.22 9.42 -2.99
N PRO A 185 9.51 10.55 -2.79
CA PRO A 185 8.15 10.56 -2.28
C PRO A 185 7.22 9.57 -2.98
N SER A 186 7.23 9.55 -4.32
CA SER A 186 6.44 8.60 -5.11
C SER A 186 6.74 7.13 -4.75
N ALA A 187 8.00 6.79 -4.50
CA ALA A 187 8.45 5.44 -4.19
C ALA A 187 7.95 4.94 -2.82
N TRP A 188 8.17 5.69 -1.74
CA TRP A 188 7.66 5.28 -0.43
C TRP A 188 6.16 5.56 -0.25
N SER A 189 5.58 6.49 -1.03
CA SER A 189 4.13 6.61 -1.20
C SER A 189 3.52 5.32 -1.74
N SER A 190 4.13 4.69 -2.74
CA SER A 190 3.67 3.39 -3.26
C SER A 190 3.58 2.33 -2.17
N ALA A 191 4.58 2.26 -1.28
CA ALA A 191 4.55 1.37 -0.11
C ALA A 191 3.43 1.75 0.89
N LEU A 192 3.30 3.03 1.25
CA LEU A 192 2.28 3.49 2.20
C LEU A 192 0.85 3.31 1.66
N VAL A 193 0.62 3.59 0.37
CA VAL A 193 -0.66 3.35 -0.31
C VAL A 193 -0.97 1.85 -0.33
N SER A 194 0.02 1.00 -0.64
CA SER A 194 -0.14 -0.45 -0.58
C SER A 194 -0.56 -0.91 0.83
N ALA A 195 0.05 -0.36 1.88
CA ALA A 195 -0.35 -0.62 3.26
C ALA A 195 -1.76 -0.09 3.58
N ALA A 196 -2.13 1.09 3.10
CA ALA A 196 -3.46 1.69 3.27
C ALA A 196 -4.56 0.81 2.64
N LEU A 197 -4.37 0.41 1.38
CA LEU A 197 -5.28 -0.48 0.65
C LEU A 197 -5.36 -1.85 1.33
N ALA A 198 -4.22 -2.38 1.80
CA ALA A 198 -4.19 -3.64 2.52
C ALA A 198 -5.01 -3.59 3.82
N CYS A 199 -4.86 -2.52 4.59
CA CYS A 199 -5.65 -2.31 5.80
C CYS A 199 -7.13 -2.12 5.49
N TRP A 200 -7.46 -1.40 4.42
CA TRP A 200 -8.84 -1.19 3.99
C TRP A 200 -9.53 -2.51 3.61
N TRP A 201 -8.93 -3.33 2.74
CA TRP A 201 -9.47 -4.63 2.34
C TRP A 201 -9.56 -5.62 3.52
N ARG A 202 -8.72 -5.46 4.53
CA ARG A 202 -8.81 -6.21 5.80
C ARG A 202 -9.73 -5.58 6.84
N ARG A 203 -10.52 -4.57 6.47
CA ARG A 203 -11.49 -3.86 7.33
C ARG A 203 -10.86 -3.19 8.56
N ARG A 204 -9.56 -2.89 8.51
CA ARG A 204 -8.82 -2.11 9.52
C ARG A 204 -8.83 -0.63 9.15
N TYR A 205 -10.01 -0.02 9.19
CA TYR A 205 -10.25 1.33 8.68
C TYR A 205 -9.41 2.42 9.33
N VAL A 206 -9.20 2.34 10.65
CA VAL A 206 -8.36 3.31 11.38
C VAL A 206 -6.94 3.35 10.82
N ALA A 207 -6.34 2.18 10.62
CA ALA A 207 -5.00 2.07 10.04
C ALA A 207 -4.99 2.51 8.57
N ALA A 208 -6.05 2.20 7.81
CA ALA A 208 -6.18 2.66 6.42
C ALA A 208 -6.17 4.19 6.32
N VAL A 209 -6.99 4.87 7.13
CA VAL A 209 -7.02 6.35 7.21
C VAL A 209 -5.67 6.91 7.65
N ALA A 210 -5.03 6.30 8.65
CA ALA A 210 -3.72 6.74 9.12
C ALA A 210 -2.62 6.59 8.05
N PHE A 211 -2.58 5.48 7.31
CA PHE A 211 -1.64 5.28 6.21
C PHE A 211 -1.93 6.22 5.03
N THR A 212 -3.21 6.47 4.70
CA THR A 212 -3.60 7.47 3.70
C THR A 212 -3.14 8.88 4.11
N ALA A 213 -3.31 9.25 5.38
CA ALA A 213 -2.81 10.52 5.89
C ALA A 213 -1.28 10.58 5.88
N ALA A 214 -0.60 9.50 6.24
CA ALA A 214 0.86 9.42 6.20
C ALA A 214 1.42 9.60 4.78
N THR A 215 0.87 8.90 3.78
CA THR A 215 1.30 9.09 2.38
C THR A 215 1.00 10.49 1.89
N THR A 216 -0.16 11.06 2.23
CA THR A 216 -0.56 12.39 1.77
C THR A 216 0.28 13.50 2.40
N LEU A 217 0.49 13.44 3.72
CA LEU A 217 1.06 14.56 4.47
C LEU A 217 2.57 14.46 4.61
N LEU A 218 3.13 13.26 4.84
CA LEU A 218 4.57 13.08 4.97
C LEU A 218 5.24 12.91 3.61
N SER A 219 4.63 12.15 2.71
CA SER A 219 5.29 11.79 1.46
C SER A 219 4.92 12.75 0.36
N TRP A 220 3.71 12.62 -0.14
CA TRP A 220 3.32 13.24 -1.39
C TRP A 220 1.81 13.50 -1.43
N PRO A 221 1.37 14.77 -1.43
CA PRO A 221 -0.03 15.11 -1.19
C PRO A 221 -1.01 14.68 -2.29
N PHE A 222 -0.54 14.46 -3.51
CA PHE A 222 -1.38 14.00 -4.61
C PHE A 222 -1.90 12.57 -4.38
N THR A 223 -1.23 11.78 -3.53
CA THR A 223 -1.69 10.44 -3.12
C THR A 223 -2.98 10.45 -2.32
N ALA A 224 -3.45 11.62 -1.85
CA ALA A 224 -4.78 11.79 -1.26
C ALA A 224 -5.89 11.24 -2.18
N LEU A 225 -5.71 11.37 -3.50
CA LEU A 225 -6.62 10.86 -4.52
C LEU A 225 -6.86 9.35 -4.37
N LEU A 226 -5.82 8.58 -4.04
CA LEU A 226 -5.89 7.13 -3.84
C LEU A 226 -6.63 6.75 -2.55
N GLY A 227 -6.84 7.71 -1.64
CA GLY A 227 -7.68 7.59 -0.46
C GLY A 227 -9.19 7.72 -0.72
N ILE A 228 -9.60 8.24 -1.88
CA ILE A 228 -11.02 8.48 -2.19
C ILE A 228 -11.85 7.18 -2.13
N PRO A 229 -11.42 6.04 -2.72
CA PRO A 229 -12.20 4.80 -2.64
C PRO A 229 -12.39 4.30 -1.20
N ILE A 230 -11.39 4.52 -0.33
CA ILE A 230 -11.44 4.19 1.09
C ILE A 230 -12.50 5.07 1.78
N ALA A 231 -12.49 6.39 1.50
CA ALA A 231 -13.48 7.32 2.03
C ALA A 231 -14.90 6.99 1.56
N ILE A 232 -15.08 6.62 0.28
CA ILE A 232 -16.36 6.17 -0.27
C ILE A 232 -16.89 4.93 0.48
N ASP A 233 -16.05 3.92 0.71
CA ASP A 233 -16.47 2.73 1.47
C ASP A 233 -16.90 3.09 2.89
N ILE A 234 -16.10 3.88 3.62
CA ILE A 234 -16.39 4.19 5.02
C ILE A 234 -17.62 5.11 5.17
N ILE A 235 -17.70 6.16 4.35
CA ILE A 235 -18.72 7.20 4.48
C ILE A 235 -20.03 6.77 3.80
N LEU A 236 -19.98 6.33 2.54
CA LEU A 236 -21.20 6.09 1.75
C LEU A 236 -21.73 4.67 1.93
N ILE A 237 -20.86 3.66 1.93
CA ILE A 237 -21.28 2.25 2.01
C ILE A 237 -21.52 1.84 3.46
N LYS A 238 -20.56 2.11 4.36
CA LYS A 238 -20.62 1.72 5.77
C LYS A 238 -21.31 2.74 6.67
N ARG A 239 -21.49 3.98 6.22
CA ARG A 239 -22.14 5.09 6.97
C ARG A 239 -21.46 5.41 8.31
N GLN A 240 -20.14 5.21 8.40
CA GLN A 240 -19.33 5.46 9.61
C GLN A 240 -18.68 6.85 9.59
N TYR A 241 -19.50 7.90 9.44
CA TYR A 241 -19.02 9.28 9.29
C TYR A 241 -18.28 9.80 10.53
N ILE A 242 -18.77 9.51 11.74
CA ILE A 242 -18.16 9.99 12.99
C ILE A 242 -16.75 9.41 13.14
N ASP A 243 -16.60 8.10 12.96
CA ASP A 243 -15.31 7.44 13.07
C ASP A 243 -14.35 7.94 11.99
N PHE A 244 -14.81 8.09 10.75
CA PHE A 244 -14.00 8.64 9.67
C PHE A 244 -13.46 10.02 10.01
N VAL A 245 -14.32 10.95 10.42
CA VAL A 245 -13.92 12.32 10.77
C VAL A 245 -12.98 12.32 11.97
N LYS A 246 -13.31 11.57 13.03
CA LYS A 246 -12.48 11.47 14.24
C LYS A 246 -11.07 11.00 13.90
N TRP A 247 -10.93 9.90 13.17
CA TRP A 247 -9.61 9.34 12.83
C TRP A 247 -8.87 10.19 11.80
N SER A 248 -9.57 10.82 10.85
CA SER A 248 -8.95 11.75 9.90
C SER A 248 -8.39 12.98 10.60
N VAL A 249 -9.14 13.59 11.52
CA VAL A 249 -8.67 14.75 12.31
C VAL A 249 -7.51 14.34 13.22
N LEU A 250 -7.59 13.19 13.88
CA LEU A 250 -6.50 12.72 14.73
C LEU A 250 -5.22 12.46 13.93
N SER A 251 -5.32 11.81 12.76
CA SER A 251 -4.18 11.61 11.87
C SER A 251 -3.63 12.92 11.31
N LEU A 252 -4.51 13.86 10.93
CA LEU A 252 -4.12 15.19 10.47
C LEU A 252 -3.32 15.91 11.55
N ILE A 253 -3.82 15.99 12.78
CA ILE A 253 -3.12 16.66 13.89
C ILE A 253 -1.81 15.93 14.19
N ALA A 254 -1.85 14.61 14.35
CA ALA A 254 -0.66 13.83 14.75
C ALA A 254 0.49 13.92 13.74
N ILE A 255 0.18 14.11 12.46
CA ILE A 255 1.17 14.13 11.38
C ILE A 255 1.51 15.56 10.95
N LEU A 256 0.50 16.38 10.65
CA LEU A 256 0.71 17.73 10.12
C LEU A 256 1.29 18.68 11.16
N PHE A 257 0.90 18.56 12.43
CA PHE A 257 1.36 19.50 13.46
C PHE A 257 2.89 19.43 13.66
N PRO A 258 3.51 18.24 13.83
CA PRO A 258 4.98 18.14 13.85
C PRO A 258 5.65 18.65 12.56
N ILE A 259 5.06 18.36 11.39
CA ILE A 259 5.60 18.81 10.09
C ILE A 259 5.69 20.33 10.06
N VAL A 260 4.58 21.01 10.39
CA VAL A 260 4.51 22.48 10.38
C VAL A 260 5.51 23.09 11.36
N ILE A 261 5.69 22.51 12.55
CA ILE A 261 6.68 23.02 13.52
C ILE A 261 8.10 22.90 12.94
N VAL A 262 8.49 21.71 12.47
CA VAL A 262 9.85 21.47 11.97
C VAL A 262 10.12 22.32 10.74
N ASP A 263 9.22 22.31 9.76
CA ASP A 263 9.40 23.06 8.52
C ASP A 263 9.43 24.57 8.81
N SER A 264 8.54 25.08 9.67
CA SER A 264 8.54 26.52 9.99
C SER A 264 9.80 26.96 10.72
N TRP A 265 10.39 26.07 11.53
CA TRP A 265 11.68 26.33 12.18
C TRP A 265 12.82 26.43 11.17
N TYR A 266 12.90 25.50 10.21
CA TYR A 266 13.92 25.51 9.16
C TYR A 266 13.78 26.70 8.20
N TYR A 267 12.55 27.01 7.79
CA TYR A 267 12.28 28.06 6.82
C TYR A 267 12.21 29.46 7.44
N GLY A 268 12.20 29.58 8.78
CA GLY A 268 12.12 30.86 9.49
C GLY A 268 10.77 31.59 9.34
N ARG A 269 9.74 30.91 8.83
CA ARG A 269 8.37 31.44 8.64
C ARG A 269 7.36 30.31 8.77
N LEU A 270 6.09 30.63 8.99
CA LEU A 270 5.03 29.60 9.00
C LEU A 270 4.94 28.93 7.62
N VAL A 271 5.21 27.63 7.57
CA VAL A 271 5.20 26.82 6.34
C VAL A 271 4.34 25.58 6.53
N ILE A 272 3.46 25.34 5.55
CA ILE A 272 2.73 24.09 5.39
C ILE A 272 3.20 23.47 4.06
N ALA A 273 4.31 22.74 4.08
CA ALA A 273 4.95 22.26 2.85
C ALA A 273 4.02 21.41 1.95
N PRO A 274 3.18 20.48 2.49
CA PRO A 274 2.23 19.73 1.66
C PRO A 274 1.17 20.61 0.98
N TRP A 275 0.82 21.76 1.57
CA TRP A 275 -0.06 22.72 0.92
C TRP A 275 0.71 23.54 -0.13
N ASN A 276 1.92 23.99 0.17
CA ASN A 276 2.73 24.80 -0.75
C ASN A 276 3.00 24.08 -2.07
N ILE A 277 3.32 22.78 -2.03
CA ILE A 277 3.57 22.00 -3.26
C ILE A 277 2.29 21.85 -4.11
N VAL A 278 1.13 21.65 -3.47
CA VAL A 278 -0.16 21.61 -4.17
C VAL A 278 -0.51 22.98 -4.74
N ALA A 279 -0.29 24.03 -3.95
CA ALA A 279 -0.52 25.41 -4.33
C ALA A 279 0.32 25.77 -5.57
N TYR A 280 1.61 25.39 -5.53
CA TYR A 280 2.55 25.61 -6.61
C TYR A 280 2.14 24.86 -7.89
N ASN A 281 1.87 23.56 -7.80
CA ASN A 281 1.59 22.74 -8.99
C ASN A 281 0.22 23.01 -9.63
N ILE A 282 -0.78 23.45 -8.87
CA ILE A 282 -2.16 23.62 -9.38
C ILE A 282 -2.48 25.08 -9.71
N PHE A 283 -1.97 26.04 -8.93
CA PHE A 283 -2.41 27.43 -9.01
C PHE A 283 -1.37 28.38 -9.62
N THR A 284 -0.20 27.88 -10.07
CA THR A 284 0.80 28.70 -10.76
C THR A 284 0.95 28.30 -12.23
N GLU A 285 1.29 29.27 -13.08
CA GLU A 285 1.41 29.10 -14.54
C GLU A 285 2.63 28.25 -14.96
N HIS A 286 3.54 27.94 -14.04
CA HIS A 286 4.79 27.22 -14.31
C HIS A 286 4.94 25.91 -13.53
N GLY A 287 3.88 25.42 -12.89
CA GLY A 287 3.94 24.26 -11.99
C GLY A 287 4.35 22.96 -12.72
N PRO A 288 3.45 22.33 -13.49
CA PRO A 288 3.70 21.00 -14.05
C PRO A 288 4.49 21.00 -15.37
N ASP A 289 4.59 22.16 -16.05
CA ASP A 289 5.16 22.28 -17.39
C ASP A 289 6.62 22.78 -17.38
N LEU A 290 7.19 23.03 -16.18
CA LEU A 290 8.50 23.69 -16.03
C LEU A 290 9.61 23.00 -16.83
N TYR A 291 9.59 21.67 -16.86
CA TYR A 291 10.57 20.84 -17.57
C TYR A 291 10.06 20.33 -18.92
N GLY A 292 8.89 20.76 -19.38
CA GLY A 292 8.18 20.36 -20.60
C GLY A 292 6.97 19.47 -20.33
N VAL A 293 6.39 18.91 -21.39
CA VAL A 293 5.18 18.06 -21.34
C VAL A 293 5.43 16.79 -22.16
N GLU A 294 4.95 15.65 -21.68
CA GLU A 294 4.94 14.40 -22.45
C GLU A 294 3.52 14.10 -22.99
N PRO A 295 3.39 13.45 -24.15
CA PRO A 295 2.09 13.03 -24.66
C PRO A 295 1.48 11.94 -23.77
N TRP A 296 0.14 11.80 -23.78
CA TRP A 296 -0.56 10.78 -23.00
C TRP A 296 -0.07 9.34 -23.25
N THR A 297 0.50 9.08 -24.44
CA THR A 297 1.09 7.79 -24.82
C THR A 297 2.30 7.42 -23.96
N TYR A 298 2.97 8.41 -23.35
CA TYR A 298 4.08 8.21 -22.43
C TYR A 298 3.70 7.30 -21.27
N TYR A 299 2.58 7.55 -20.60
CA TYR A 299 2.13 6.72 -19.46
C TYR A 299 1.85 5.27 -19.87
N PHE A 300 1.35 5.06 -21.11
CA PHE A 300 1.14 3.72 -21.63
C PHE A 300 2.46 2.98 -21.87
N VAL A 301 3.43 3.64 -22.50
CA VAL A 301 4.77 3.08 -22.77
C VAL A 301 5.52 2.85 -21.45
N ASN A 302 5.50 3.82 -20.53
CA ASN A 302 6.16 3.70 -19.22
C ASN A 302 5.54 2.58 -18.38
N GLY A 303 4.20 2.47 -18.35
CA GLY A 303 3.51 1.36 -17.69
C GLY A 303 3.90 0.00 -18.27
N PHE A 304 4.02 -0.09 -19.60
CA PHE A 304 4.48 -1.31 -20.26
C PHE A 304 5.95 -1.64 -19.97
N LEU A 305 6.85 -0.65 -19.90
CA LEU A 305 8.26 -0.90 -19.51
C LEU A 305 8.37 -1.40 -18.07
N ASN A 306 7.56 -0.85 -17.15
CA ASN A 306 7.62 -1.19 -15.73
C ASN A 306 6.95 -2.54 -15.40
N PHE A 307 5.84 -2.87 -16.08
CA PHE A 307 5.00 -4.03 -15.75
C PHE A 307 4.73 -4.99 -16.93
N ASN A 308 5.30 -4.75 -18.11
CA ASN A 308 5.15 -5.57 -19.31
C ASN A 308 3.68 -5.89 -19.63
N ILE A 309 3.38 -7.13 -20.00
CA ILE A 309 2.03 -7.60 -20.33
C ILE A 309 1.03 -7.43 -19.17
N VAL A 310 1.50 -7.37 -17.92
CA VAL A 310 0.64 -7.17 -16.75
C VAL A 310 -0.04 -5.81 -16.79
N TRP A 311 0.61 -4.79 -17.37
CA TRP A 311 0.01 -3.48 -17.61
C TRP A 311 -1.21 -3.56 -18.55
N VAL A 312 -1.08 -4.28 -19.66
CA VAL A 312 -2.18 -4.45 -20.62
C VAL A 312 -3.33 -5.23 -19.99
N LEU A 313 -3.00 -6.27 -19.21
CA LEU A 313 -4.00 -7.07 -18.49
C LEU A 313 -4.73 -6.26 -17.41
N SER A 314 -4.03 -5.35 -16.70
CA SER A 314 -4.65 -4.52 -15.66
C SER A 314 -5.65 -3.52 -16.26
N LEU A 315 -5.31 -2.88 -17.39
CA LEU A 315 -6.21 -1.99 -18.12
C LEU A 315 -7.42 -2.73 -18.71
N SER A 316 -7.23 -3.98 -19.11
CA SER A 316 -8.30 -4.83 -19.65
C SER A 316 -9.25 -5.38 -18.58
N CYS A 317 -8.89 -5.26 -17.29
CA CYS A 317 -9.60 -5.89 -16.18
C CYS A 317 -11.11 -5.54 -16.11
N PRO A 318 -11.55 -4.28 -16.26
CA PRO A 318 -12.98 -3.96 -16.25
C PRO A 318 -13.77 -4.67 -17.35
N LEU A 319 -13.23 -4.74 -18.57
CA LEU A 319 -13.86 -5.42 -19.71
C LEU A 319 -13.91 -6.93 -19.50
N LEU A 320 -12.85 -7.51 -18.93
CA LEU A 320 -12.79 -8.92 -18.58
C LEU A 320 -13.84 -9.27 -17.51
N LEU A 321 -14.01 -8.42 -16.49
CA LEU A 321 -15.03 -8.62 -15.46
C LEU A 321 -16.46 -8.57 -16.02
N VAL A 322 -16.76 -7.64 -16.93
CA VAL A 322 -18.05 -7.57 -17.61
C VAL A 322 -18.28 -8.82 -18.46
N SER A 323 -17.27 -9.26 -19.20
CA SER A 323 -17.33 -10.47 -20.02
C SER A 323 -17.56 -11.72 -19.17
N CYS A 324 -16.85 -11.86 -18.05
CA CYS A 324 -17.04 -12.94 -17.09
C CYS A 324 -18.45 -12.94 -16.49
N HIS A 325 -19.02 -11.76 -16.20
CA HIS A 325 -20.38 -11.65 -15.68
C HIS A 325 -21.43 -12.06 -16.74
N ALA A 326 -21.22 -11.66 -18.01
CA ALA A 326 -22.12 -12.01 -19.10
C ALA A 326 -22.09 -13.51 -19.45
N ILE A 327 -20.91 -14.13 -19.43
CA ILE A 327 -20.73 -15.54 -19.80
C ILE A 327 -21.10 -16.47 -18.63
N SER A 328 -20.75 -16.10 -17.40
CA SER A 328 -20.96 -16.93 -16.22
C SER A 328 -22.23 -16.53 -15.49
N SER A 329 -23.38 -17.03 -15.96
CA SER A 329 -24.69 -16.87 -15.29
C SER A 329 -24.75 -17.48 -13.88
N ARG A 330 -23.75 -18.28 -13.51
CA ARG A 330 -23.58 -18.91 -12.19
C ARG A 330 -22.38 -18.39 -11.40
N SER A 331 -21.89 -17.18 -11.70
CA SER A 331 -20.84 -16.56 -10.89
C SER A 331 -21.32 -16.43 -9.44
N THR A 332 -20.62 -17.09 -8.51
CA THR A 332 -20.91 -16.98 -7.08
C THR A 332 -20.76 -15.53 -6.67
N SER A 333 -21.81 -14.98 -6.06
CA SER A 333 -21.77 -13.62 -5.52
C SER A 333 -20.56 -13.49 -4.59
N ARG A 334 -19.79 -12.42 -4.79
CA ARG A 334 -18.62 -12.11 -3.96
C ARG A 334 -19.04 -12.09 -2.50
N ALA A 335 -18.16 -12.57 -1.60
CA ALA A 335 -18.51 -12.65 -0.20
C ALA A 335 -18.93 -11.26 0.33
N PRO A 336 -19.95 -11.14 1.21
CA PRO A 336 -20.49 -9.84 1.65
C PRO A 336 -19.47 -8.94 2.35
N PHE A 337 -18.39 -9.54 2.88
CA PHE A 337 -17.30 -8.83 3.53
C PHE A 337 -16.29 -8.24 2.55
N CYS A 338 -16.30 -8.60 1.27
CA CYS A 338 -15.42 -8.03 0.25
C CYS A 338 -15.98 -6.70 -0.27
N CYS A 339 -15.10 -5.82 -0.76
CA CYS A 339 -15.48 -4.60 -1.44
C CYS A 339 -16.09 -4.91 -2.82
N PRO A 340 -16.90 -4.01 -3.40
CA PRO A 340 -17.30 -4.13 -4.80
C PRO A 340 -16.08 -4.03 -5.74
N TYR A 341 -16.07 -4.77 -6.85
CA TYR A 341 -14.94 -4.77 -7.80
C TYR A 341 -14.59 -3.37 -8.32
N TRP A 342 -15.60 -2.59 -8.71
CA TRP A 342 -15.41 -1.23 -9.23
C TRP A 342 -14.69 -0.34 -8.21
N LEU A 343 -15.00 -0.49 -6.92
CA LEU A 343 -14.39 0.30 -5.85
C LEU A 343 -12.97 -0.18 -5.56
N SER A 344 -12.74 -1.50 -5.60
CA SER A 344 -11.39 -2.06 -5.47
C SER A 344 -10.44 -1.66 -6.60
N LEU A 345 -10.97 -1.45 -7.82
CA LEU A 345 -10.20 -1.05 -9.01
C LEU A 345 -10.07 0.47 -9.16
N ALA A 346 -10.90 1.25 -8.44
CA ALA A 346 -10.92 2.70 -8.52
C ALA A 346 -9.58 3.40 -8.31
N PRO A 347 -8.66 2.96 -7.41
CA PRO A 347 -7.38 3.65 -7.22
C PRO A 347 -6.57 3.80 -8.53
N LEU A 348 -6.46 2.71 -9.32
CA LEU A 348 -5.74 2.74 -10.60
C LEU A 348 -6.43 3.66 -11.62
N VAL A 349 -7.75 3.59 -11.70
CA VAL A 349 -8.54 4.39 -12.65
C VAL A 349 -8.46 5.87 -12.31
N LEU A 350 -8.60 6.22 -11.03
CA LEU A 350 -8.49 7.61 -10.57
C LEU A 350 -7.10 8.17 -10.83
N TRP A 351 -6.05 7.39 -10.54
CA TRP A 351 -4.67 7.80 -10.81
C TRP A 351 -4.47 8.09 -12.29
N LEU A 352 -4.80 7.13 -13.16
CA LEU A 352 -4.65 7.29 -14.61
C LEU A 352 -5.49 8.43 -15.17
N MET A 353 -6.70 8.63 -14.66
CA MET A 353 -7.58 9.72 -15.11
C MET A 353 -6.93 11.08 -14.89
N VAL A 354 -6.29 11.31 -13.74
CA VAL A 354 -5.63 12.59 -13.47
C VAL A 354 -4.39 12.75 -14.36
N PHE A 355 -3.51 11.74 -14.37
CA PHE A 355 -2.23 11.85 -15.07
C PHE A 355 -2.33 11.81 -16.60
N MET A 356 -3.30 11.08 -17.17
CA MET A 356 -3.48 11.09 -18.63
C MET A 356 -4.17 12.36 -19.15
N LEU A 357 -4.94 13.05 -18.31
CA LEU A 357 -5.65 14.28 -18.69
C LEU A 357 -4.79 15.53 -18.48
N GLN A 358 -3.80 15.48 -17.59
CA GLN A 358 -2.92 16.62 -17.32
C GLN A 358 -1.67 16.57 -18.21
N PRO A 359 -1.34 17.67 -18.92
CA PRO A 359 0.00 17.83 -19.47
C PRO A 359 0.98 17.94 -18.29
N HIS A 360 1.87 16.96 -18.16
CA HIS A 360 2.89 16.95 -17.11
C HIS A 360 4.09 16.09 -17.54
N LYS A 361 5.25 16.34 -16.94
CA LYS A 361 6.51 15.64 -17.25
C LYS A 361 7.32 15.21 -16.03
N GLU A 362 7.05 15.74 -14.84
CA GLU A 362 7.92 15.52 -13.66
C GLU A 362 7.82 14.10 -13.07
N GLU A 363 6.79 13.32 -13.44
CA GLU A 363 6.56 11.98 -12.87
C GLU A 363 6.98 10.85 -13.82
N ARG A 364 8.29 10.75 -14.01
CA ARG A 364 8.94 9.69 -14.81
C ARG A 364 9.10 8.37 -14.06
#